data_AF-W7JDN1-F1
#
_entry.id   AF-W7JDN1-F1
#
_cell.length_a   1.000
_cell.length_b   1.000
_cell.length_c   1.000
_cell.angle_alpha   90.00
_cell.angle_beta   90.00
_cell.angle_gamma   90.00
#
_symmetry.space_group_name_H-M   'P 1'
#
loop_
_entity.id
_entity.type
_entity.pdbx_description
1 polymer ?
#
loop_
_entity_poly.entity_id
_entity_poly.type
_entity_poly.pdbx_seq_one_letter_code
_entity_poly.pdbx_strand_id
1 'polypeptide(L)' 'MVIDVDSHERAVELAGELSAAPGKDGKPIHEWLELRPFLTASHTITE' A
#
# COMPACT_ATOMS: atom_id res chain seq x y z
N MET A 1 1.18 7.21 -4.40
CA MET A 1 0.89 6.12 -5.36
C MET A 1 -0.56 5.72 -5.19
N VAL A 2 -1.23 5.25 -6.24
CA VAL A 2 -2.60 4.72 -6.17
C VAL A 2 -2.59 3.34 -6.82
N ILE A 3 -3.22 2.36 -6.15
CA ILE A 3 -3.40 0.99 -6.64
C ILE A 3 -4.89 0.67 -6.59
N ASP A 4 -5.39 -0.03 -7.61
CA ASP A 4 -6.78 -0.50 -7.70
C ASP A 4 -6.79 -2.01 -7.47
N VAL A 5 -7.48 -2.45 -6.43
CA VAL A 5 -7.55 -3.84 -5.98
C VAL A 5 -8.95 -4.13 -5.42
N ASP A 6 -9.34 -5.40 -5.45
CA ASP A 6 -10.66 -5.86 -5.01
C ASP A 6 -10.83 -5.95 -3.49
N SER A 7 -9.73 -5.97 -2.74
CA SER A 7 -9.71 -6.27 -1.31
C SER A 7 -8.52 -5.63 -0.60
N HIS A 8 -8.67 -5.38 0.71
CA HIS A 8 -7.60 -4.81 1.53
C HIS A 8 -6.42 -5.77 1.68
N GLU A 9 -6.66 -7.07 1.81
CA GLU A 9 -5.61 -8.09 1.91
C GLU A 9 -4.70 -8.06 0.68
N ARG A 10 -5.29 -7.96 -0.52
CA ARG A 10 -4.50 -7.83 -1.76
C ARG A 10 -3.72 -6.52 -1.82
N ALA A 11 -4.26 -5.42 -1.27
CA ALA A 11 -3.54 -4.15 -1.15
C ALA A 11 -2.27 -4.29 -0.30
N VAL A 12 -2.35 -5.04 0.81
CA VAL A 12 -1.23 -5.28 1.73
C VAL A 12 -0.14 -6.13 1.07
N GLU A 13 -0.50 -7.21 0.39
CA GLU A 13 0.45 -8.04 -0.34
C GLU A 13 1.22 -7.24 -1.40
N LEU A 14 0.49 -6.46 -2.21
CA LEU A 14 1.08 -5.64 -3.26
C LEU A 14 1.98 -4.53 -2.68
N ALA A 15 1.61 -3.94 -1.55
CA ALA A 15 2.47 -2.99 -0.84
C ALA A 15 3.77 -3.65 -0.35
N GLY A 16 3.70 -4.91 0.12
CA GLY A 16 4.89 -5.68 0.50
C GLY A 16 5.83 -5.92 -0.69
N GLU A 17 5.29 -6.34 -1.84
CA GLU A 17 6.06 -6.51 -3.08
C GLU A 17 6.73 -5.20 -3.51
N LEU A 18 6.01 -4.07 -3.44
CA LEU A 18 6.52 -2.75 -3.82
C LEU A 18 7.57 -2.22 -2.83
N SER A 19 7.42 -2.48 -1.53
CA SER A 19 8.41 -2.15 -0.50
C SER A 19 9.71 -2.96 -0.70
N ALA A 20 9.58 -4.20 -1.16
CA ALA A 20 10.70 -5.08 -1.48
C ALA A 20 11.26 -4.87 -2.90
N ALA A 21 10.64 -4.00 -3.71
CA ALA A 21 11.06 -3.77 -5.08
C ALA A 21 12.54 -3.29 -5.13
N PRO A 22 13.30 -3.69 -6.16
CA PRO A 22 14.70 -3.29 -6.29
C PRO A 22 14.79 -1.77 -6.45
N GLY A 23 15.48 -1.12 -5.51
CA GLY A 23 15.81 0.29 -5.56
C GLY A 23 16.88 0.61 -6.61
N LYS A 24 17.37 1.84 -6.58
CA LYS A 24 18.34 2.41 -7.55
C LYS A 24 19.59 1.53 -7.81
N ASP A 25 19.98 0.69 -6.85
CA ASP A 25 21.15 -0.19 -6.92
C ASP A 25 20.79 -1.69 -6.90
N GLY A 26 19.54 -2.06 -7.22
CA GLY A 26 19.08 -3.46 -7.23
C GLY A 26 18.86 -4.08 -5.84
N LYS A 27 19.09 -3.33 -4.76
CA LYS A 27 18.81 -3.73 -3.38
C LYS A 27 17.38 -3.34 -2.98
N PRO A 28 16.67 -4.16 -2.20
CA PRO A 28 15.35 -3.78 -1.68
C PRO A 28 15.43 -2.46 -0.92
N ILE A 29 14.46 -1.57 -1.17
CA ILE A 29 14.38 -0.26 -0.53
C ILE A 29 13.89 -0.35 0.91
N HIS A 30 13.16 -1.41 1.28
CA HIS A 30 12.56 -1.60 2.60
C HIS A 30 11.81 -0.35 3.08
N GLU A 31 11.18 0.34 2.13
CA GLU A 31 10.49 1.59 2.41
C GLU A 31 9.21 1.29 3.19
N TRP A 32 8.97 2.06 4.26
CA TRP A 32 7.74 1.98 5.03
C TRP A 32 6.59 2.56 4.21
N LEU A 33 5.65 1.71 3.80
CA LEU A 33 4.47 2.10 3.03
C LEU A 33 3.23 2.08 3.93
N GLU A 34 2.56 3.23 4.04
CA GLU A 34 1.25 3.34 4.69
C GLU A 34 0.13 3.17 3.64
N LEU A 35 -0.80 2.26 3.91
CA LEU A 35 -1.97 2.05 3.07
C LEU A 35 -3.16 2.81 3.61
N ARG A 36 -3.75 3.67 2.76
CA ARG A 36 -4.99 4.39 3.05
C ARG A 36 -6.04 4.09 1.98
N PRO A 37 -7.22 3.57 2.36
CA PRO A 37 -8.34 3.46 1.44
C PRO A 37 -8.64 4.81 0.80
N PHE A 38 -8.81 4.81 -0.51
CA PHE A 38 -9.05 6.00 -1.31
C PHE A 38 -10.28 5.76 -2.19
N LEU A 39 -11.11 6.78 -2.37
CA LEU A 39 -12.39 6.73 -3.11
C LEU A 39 -13.46 5.80 -2.54
N THR A 40 -13.27 5.25 -1.35
CA THR A 40 -14.31 4.59 -0.55
C THR A 40 -15.09 5.62 0.27
N ALA A 41 -16.27 5.26 0.80
CA ALA A 41 -16.99 6.11 1.76
C ALA A 41 -16.05 6.57 2.87
N SER A 42 -16.09 7.87 3.19
CA SER A 42 -15.20 8.46 4.20
C SER A 42 -15.36 7.72 5.52
N HIS A 43 -14.24 7.41 6.19
CA HIS A 43 -14.27 6.75 7.49
C HIS A 43 -15.18 7.54 8.45
N THR A 44 -16.16 6.86 9.03
CA THR A 44 -16.99 7.42 10.10
C THR A 44 -16.13 7.57 11.35
N ILE A 45 -16.01 8.78 11.88
CA ILE A 45 -15.37 9.02 13.17
C ILE A 45 -16.39 8.65 14.25
N THR A 46 -16.03 7.74 15.16
CA THR A 46 -16.82 7.41 16.36
C THR A 46 -16.28 8.20 17.54
N GLU A 47 -17.15 8.88 18.30
CA GLU A 47 -16.84 9.61 19.55
C GLU A 47 -16.42 8.68 20.70
#